data_AF-A0A2V8DDL3-F1
#
_entry.id   AF-A0A2V8DDL3-F1
#
_cell.length_a   1.000
_cell.length_b   1.000
_cell.length_c   1.000
_cell.angle_alpha   90.00
_cell.angle_beta   90.00
_cell.angle_gamma   90.00
#
_symmetry.space_group_name_H-M   'P 1'
#
loop_
_entity.id
_entity.type
_entity.pdbx_description
1 polymer ?
#
loop_
_entity_poly.entity_id
_entity_poly.type
_entity_poly.pdbx_seq_one_letter_code
_entity_poly.pdbx_strand_id
1 'polypeptide(L)'
;MMPASALAPANSDAIIARVESYRTDDGGYHASRDAAHGSAYHAFLAMGAYQDLGAMPPYPDRVRASLAELQSADGAFANDPGRPRGSTPATAAAVTLIRHLDMPAAPALADWLLARCHEGGFFASPDAPVPDLLSTATALHALKYTFYGLLALGHLAV
;
A
#
# COMPACT_ATOMS: atom_id res chain seq x y z
N MET A 1 -6.18 29.10 -4.15
CA MET A 1 -6.38 27.84 -3.43
C MET A 1 -6.85 28.21 -2.03
N MET A 2 -8.14 28.02 -1.73
CA MET A 2 -8.63 28.25 -0.37
C MET A 2 -8.02 27.17 0.53
N PRO A 3 -7.51 27.51 1.73
CA PRO A 3 -7.14 26.47 2.68
C PRO A 3 -8.42 25.70 3.02
N ALA A 4 -8.42 24.39 2.79
CA ALA A 4 -9.47 23.55 3.34
C ALA A 4 -9.46 23.78 4.85
N SER A 5 -10.55 24.34 5.40
CA SER A 5 -10.67 24.48 6.85
C SER A 5 -10.51 23.09 7.46
N ALA A 6 -9.63 22.96 8.46
CA ALA A 6 -9.47 21.70 9.17
C ALA A 6 -10.84 21.17 9.64
N LEU A 7 -11.06 19.86 9.48
CA LEU A 7 -12.28 19.22 9.96
C LEU A 7 -12.44 19.47 11.47
N ALA A 8 -13.68 19.67 11.91
CA ALA A 8 -13.96 19.76 13.34
C ALA A 8 -13.48 18.47 14.05
N PRO A 9 -12.86 18.55 15.24
CA PRO A 9 -12.28 17.38 15.92
C PRO A 9 -13.23 16.19 16.07
N ALA A 10 -14.50 16.45 16.41
CA ALA A 10 -15.52 15.42 16.55
C ALA A 10 -15.77 14.63 15.24
N ASN A 11 -15.59 15.26 14.08
CA ASN A 11 -15.73 14.58 12.79
C ASN A 11 -14.49 13.71 12.50
N SER A 12 -13.29 14.19 12.81
CA SER A 12 -12.05 13.42 12.69
C SER A 12 -12.09 12.16 13.57
N ASP A 13 -12.51 12.31 14.83
CA ASP A 13 -12.65 11.19 15.77
C ASP A 13 -13.69 10.16 15.28
N ALA A 14 -14.82 10.63 14.73
CA ALA A 14 -15.85 9.75 14.17
C ALA A 14 -15.35 8.97 12.93
N ILE A 15 -14.55 9.60 12.06
CA ILE A 15 -13.94 8.93 10.91
C ILE A 15 -12.94 7.88 11.38
N ILE A 16 -12.06 8.22 12.33
CA ILE A 16 -11.10 7.28 12.92
C ILE A 16 -11.82 6.09 13.55
N ALA A 17 -12.84 6.33 14.38
CA ALA A 17 -13.63 5.27 14.98
C ALA A 17 -14.29 4.37 13.92
N ARG A 18 -14.73 4.94 12.80
CA ARG A 18 -15.28 4.18 11.67
C ARG A 18 -14.22 3.32 10.98
N VAL A 19 -13.02 3.85 10.76
CA VAL A 19 -11.89 3.10 10.18
C VAL A 19 -11.49 1.95 11.11
N GLU A 20 -11.34 2.19 12.42
CA GLU A 20 -11.03 1.15 13.41
C GLU A 20 -12.07 0.05 13.46
N SER A 21 -13.34 0.37 13.19
CA SER A 21 -14.41 -0.60 13.17
C SER A 21 -14.32 -1.62 12.02
N TYR A 22 -13.34 -1.46 11.12
CA TYR A 22 -12.95 -2.38 10.03
C TYR A 22 -11.59 -3.05 10.25
N ARG A 23 -11.00 -2.90 11.44
CA ARG A 23 -9.78 -3.62 11.81
C ARG A 23 -10.10 -5.10 11.98
N THR A 24 -9.25 -5.95 11.42
CA THR A 24 -9.35 -7.41 11.48
C THR A 24 -8.57 -7.97 12.68
N ASP A 25 -8.81 -9.23 13.02
CA ASP A 25 -8.21 -9.88 14.21
C ASP A 25 -6.68 -10.01 14.10
N ASP A 26 -6.15 -10.13 12.89
CA ASP A 26 -4.70 -10.11 12.62
C ASP A 26 -4.09 -8.69 12.76
N GLY A 27 -4.92 -7.66 12.96
CA GLY A 27 -4.52 -6.27 13.15
C GLY A 27 -4.46 -5.43 11.87
N GLY A 28 -4.75 -6.02 10.71
CA GLY A 28 -4.90 -5.31 9.45
C GLY A 28 -6.26 -4.64 9.31
N TYR A 29 -6.65 -4.34 8.06
CA TYR A 29 -7.94 -3.74 7.73
C TYR A 29 -8.58 -4.44 6.55
N HIS A 30 -9.90 -4.46 6.50
CA HIS A 30 -10.66 -5.03 5.40
C HIS A 30 -12.02 -4.33 5.23
N ALA A 31 -12.58 -4.29 4.02
CA ALA A 31 -13.91 -3.67 3.78
C ALA A 31 -15.08 -4.44 4.42
N SER A 32 -14.86 -5.70 4.78
CA SER A 32 -15.80 -6.52 5.56
C SER A 32 -15.31 -6.61 7.01
N ARG A 33 -16.23 -6.41 7.95
CA ARG A 33 -15.97 -6.52 9.40
C ARG A 33 -15.77 -7.97 9.86
N ASP A 34 -16.28 -8.92 9.08
CA ASP A 34 -16.21 -10.35 9.39
C ASP A 34 -15.01 -11.03 8.71
N ALA A 35 -14.10 -10.25 8.12
CA ALA A 35 -12.92 -10.79 7.46
C ALA A 35 -11.92 -11.30 8.49
N ALA A 36 -11.43 -12.52 8.28
CA ALA A 36 -10.42 -13.15 9.15
C ALA A 36 -9.06 -12.44 9.09
N HIS A 37 -8.74 -11.82 7.94
CA HIS A 37 -7.45 -11.20 7.68
C HIS A 37 -7.61 -9.84 7.00
N GLY A 38 -6.64 -8.96 7.25
CA GLY A 38 -6.54 -7.70 6.55
C GLY A 38 -6.07 -7.88 5.10
N SER A 39 -6.15 -6.81 4.30
CA SER A 39 -5.52 -6.76 2.98
C SER A 39 -4.57 -5.56 2.84
N ALA A 40 -3.59 -5.68 1.95
CA ALA A 40 -2.64 -4.60 1.68
C ALA A 40 -3.36 -3.34 1.19
N TYR A 41 -4.37 -3.51 0.33
CA TYR A 41 -5.18 -2.40 -0.18
C TYR A 41 -5.94 -1.65 0.92
N HIS A 42 -6.67 -2.35 1.79
CA HIS A 42 -7.46 -1.70 2.83
C HIS A 42 -6.59 -1.13 3.94
N ALA A 43 -5.46 -1.76 4.26
CA ALA A 43 -4.47 -1.18 5.16
C ALA A 43 -3.89 0.13 4.60
N PHE A 44 -3.61 0.19 3.29
CA PHE A 44 -3.18 1.42 2.62
C PHE A 44 -4.25 2.52 2.70
N LEU A 45 -5.52 2.19 2.46
CA LEU A 45 -6.62 3.15 2.61
C LEU A 45 -6.77 3.65 4.05
N ALA A 46 -6.70 2.75 5.04
CA ALA A 46 -6.78 3.12 6.43
C ALA A 46 -5.63 4.05 6.83
N MET A 47 -4.40 3.71 6.43
CA MET A 47 -3.21 4.55 6.68
C MET A 47 -3.37 5.94 6.05
N GLY A 48 -3.87 6.03 4.81
CA GLY A 48 -4.15 7.31 4.17
C GLY A 48 -5.18 8.14 4.92
N ALA A 49 -6.28 7.52 5.38
CA ALA A 49 -7.28 8.20 6.19
C ALA A 49 -6.71 8.73 7.52
N TYR A 50 -5.82 7.98 8.17
CA TYR A 50 -5.09 8.47 9.34
C TYR A 50 -4.22 9.69 9.02
N GLN A 51 -3.44 9.61 7.93
CA GLN A 51 -2.54 10.68 7.51
C GLN A 51 -3.28 11.96 7.13
N ASP A 52 -4.40 11.85 6.40
CA ASP A 52 -5.24 12.99 6.01
C ASP A 52 -5.83 13.71 7.23
N LEU A 53 -5.99 12.99 8.35
CA LEU A 53 -6.44 13.54 9.63
C LEU A 53 -5.28 13.93 10.57
N GLY A 54 -4.02 13.82 10.14
CA GLY A 54 -2.85 14.13 10.94
C GLY A 54 -2.60 13.16 12.10
N ALA A 55 -3.09 11.92 11.98
CA ALA A 55 -3.02 10.88 12.99
C ALA A 55 -2.18 9.66 12.51
N MET A 56 -1.91 8.74 13.43
CA MET A 56 -1.30 7.44 13.15
C MET A 56 -2.24 6.31 13.59
N PRO A 57 -2.27 5.18 12.87
CA PRO A 57 -3.07 4.03 13.28
C PRO A 57 -2.63 3.55 14.68
N PRO A 58 -3.58 3.21 15.56
CA PRO A 58 -3.23 2.58 16.82
C PRO A 58 -2.60 1.21 16.54
N TYR A 59 -1.65 0.81 17.38
CA TYR A 59 -0.93 -0.46 17.28
C TYR A 59 -0.25 -0.69 15.91
N PRO A 60 0.65 0.20 15.46
CA PRO A 60 1.29 0.10 14.15
C PRO A 60 1.99 -1.25 13.93
N ASP A 61 2.54 -1.85 14.98
CA ASP A 61 3.19 -3.17 14.89
C ASP A 61 2.24 -4.30 14.50
N ARG A 62 0.96 -4.19 14.86
CA ARG A 62 -0.06 -5.15 14.41
C ARG A 62 -0.37 -5.00 12.93
N VAL A 63 -0.33 -3.77 12.41
CA VAL A 63 -0.45 -3.52 10.96
C VAL A 63 0.76 -4.08 10.23
N ARG A 64 1.98 -3.92 10.78
CA ARG A 64 3.21 -4.53 10.22
C ARG A 64 3.10 -6.06 10.17
N ALA A 65 2.61 -6.68 11.25
CA ALA A 65 2.44 -8.13 11.33
C ALA A 65 1.42 -8.64 10.30
N SER A 66 0.22 -8.03 10.24
CA SER A 66 -0.78 -8.38 9.22
C SER A 66 -0.24 -8.21 7.80
N LEU A 67 0.50 -7.13 7.52
CA LEU A 67 1.09 -6.91 6.20
C LEU A 67 2.12 -8.00 5.84
N ALA A 68 2.91 -8.48 6.80
CA ALA A 68 3.91 -9.53 6.57
C ALA A 68 3.27 -10.87 6.13
N GLU A 69 2.09 -11.21 6.64
CA GLU A 69 1.33 -12.41 6.26
C GLU A 69 0.78 -12.36 4.81
N LEU A 70 0.78 -11.17 4.21
CA LEU A 70 0.31 -10.95 2.84
C LEU A 70 1.40 -11.07 1.78
N GLN A 71 2.64 -11.35 2.19
CA GLN A 71 3.73 -11.58 1.25
C GLN A 71 3.51 -12.91 0.50
N SER A 72 3.48 -12.83 -0.83
CA SER A 72 3.28 -14.00 -1.70
C SER A 72 4.57 -14.80 -1.88
N ALA A 73 4.44 -16.03 -2.37
CA ALA A 73 5.58 -16.95 -2.55
C ALA A 73 6.66 -16.42 -3.53
N ASP A 74 6.28 -15.52 -4.45
CA ASP A 74 7.20 -14.82 -5.36
C ASP A 74 7.84 -13.56 -4.75
N GLY A 75 7.64 -13.32 -3.45
CA GLY A 75 8.23 -12.22 -2.69
C GLY A 75 7.50 -10.88 -2.81
N ALA A 76 6.46 -10.79 -3.65
CA ALA A 76 5.59 -9.63 -3.80
C ALA A 76 4.46 -9.63 -2.75
N PHE A 77 3.39 -8.85 -2.96
CA PHE A 77 2.24 -8.85 -2.05
C PHE A 77 0.92 -9.10 -2.76
N ALA A 78 0.02 -9.78 -2.06
CA ALA A 78 -1.36 -9.99 -2.43
C ALA A 78 -2.32 -9.34 -1.42
N ASN A 79 -3.62 -9.39 -1.72
CA ASN A 79 -4.65 -8.92 -0.78
C ASN A 79 -5.17 -10.02 0.15
N ASP A 80 -4.81 -11.27 -0.10
CA ASP A 80 -5.13 -12.41 0.76
C ASP A 80 -3.83 -13.16 1.10
N PRO A 81 -3.76 -13.81 2.27
CA PRO A 81 -2.62 -14.64 2.64
C PRO A 81 -2.49 -15.89 1.77
N GLY A 82 -1.28 -16.45 1.71
CA GLY A 82 -1.00 -17.75 1.06
C GLY A 82 -1.10 -17.74 -0.47
N ARG A 83 -1.11 -16.58 -1.12
CA ARG A 83 -1.16 -16.49 -2.58
C ARG A 83 0.21 -16.84 -3.19
N PRO A 84 0.24 -17.60 -4.31
CA PRO A 84 1.49 -17.97 -4.95
C PRO A 84 2.16 -16.79 -5.68
N ARG A 85 1.37 -15.79 -6.08
CA ARG A 85 1.83 -14.60 -6.81
C ARG A 85 1.16 -13.35 -6.26
N GLY A 86 1.93 -12.25 -6.25
CA GLY A 86 1.42 -10.93 -5.91
C GLY A 86 0.67 -10.28 -7.07
N SER A 87 0.10 -9.11 -6.80
CA SER A 87 -0.45 -8.22 -7.83
C SER A 87 0.23 -6.85 -7.76
N THR A 88 0.28 -6.14 -8.88
CA THR A 88 0.89 -4.81 -8.95
C THR A 88 0.25 -3.82 -7.98
N PRO A 89 -1.08 -3.69 -7.90
CA PRO A 89 -1.69 -2.75 -6.96
C PRO A 89 -1.45 -3.13 -5.49
N ALA A 90 -1.52 -4.41 -5.13
CA ALA A 90 -1.28 -4.85 -3.75
C ALA A 90 0.19 -4.68 -3.35
N THR A 91 1.13 -4.99 -4.26
CA THR A 91 2.57 -4.79 -4.05
C THR A 91 2.90 -3.31 -3.92
N ALA A 92 2.30 -2.46 -4.76
CA ALA A 92 2.46 -1.02 -4.65
C ALA A 92 1.92 -0.47 -3.31
N ALA A 93 0.73 -0.90 -2.89
CA ALA A 93 0.16 -0.55 -1.59
C ALA A 93 1.08 -0.98 -0.43
N ALA A 94 1.60 -2.20 -0.49
CA ALA A 94 2.52 -2.73 0.50
C ALA A 94 3.85 -1.95 0.56
N VAL A 95 4.44 -1.58 -0.58
CA VAL A 95 5.66 -0.75 -0.63
C VAL A 95 5.42 0.60 0.04
N THR A 96 4.27 1.24 -0.22
CA THR A 96 3.92 2.51 0.43
C THR A 96 3.72 2.34 1.93
N LEU A 97 3.05 1.28 2.37
CA LEU A 97 2.89 0.96 3.80
C LEU A 97 4.24 0.68 4.48
N ILE A 98 5.11 -0.12 3.86
CA ILE A 98 6.46 -0.41 4.35
C ILE A 98 7.21 0.90 4.60
N ARG A 99 7.10 1.87 3.68
CA ARG A 99 7.74 3.18 3.83
C ARG A 99 7.17 3.97 5.00
N HIS A 100 5.85 4.04 5.14
CA HIS A 100 5.18 4.85 6.17
C HIS A 100 5.18 4.22 7.56
N LEU A 101 5.33 2.91 7.63
CA LEU A 101 5.49 2.16 8.87
C LEU A 101 6.97 1.93 9.20
N ASP A 102 7.93 2.59 8.53
CA ASP A 102 9.37 2.40 8.75
C ASP A 102 9.78 0.92 8.88
N MET A 103 9.28 0.10 7.94
CA MET A 103 9.65 -1.30 7.80
C MET A 103 10.84 -1.42 6.84
N PRO A 104 11.68 -2.46 6.98
CA PRO A 104 12.75 -2.72 6.01
C PRO A 104 12.15 -3.09 4.64
N ALA A 105 12.49 -2.33 3.61
CA ALA A 105 12.07 -2.62 2.23
C ALA A 105 13.04 -3.61 1.58
N ALA A 106 12.50 -4.68 0.99
CA ALA A 106 13.29 -5.60 0.17
C ALA A 106 13.57 -4.95 -1.21
N PRO A 107 14.85 -4.83 -1.65
CA PRO A 107 15.18 -4.27 -2.96
C PRO A 107 14.46 -4.96 -4.13
N ALA A 108 14.24 -6.27 -4.00
CA ALA A 108 13.54 -7.10 -4.99
C ALA A 108 12.11 -6.66 -5.30
N LEU A 109 11.44 -5.89 -4.41
CA LEU A 109 10.10 -5.36 -4.68
C LEU A 109 10.10 -4.35 -5.82
N ALA A 110 11.17 -3.56 -5.95
CA ALA A 110 11.31 -2.62 -7.04
C ALA A 110 11.48 -3.35 -8.38
N ASP A 111 12.35 -4.36 -8.39
CA ASP A 111 12.57 -5.20 -9.57
C ASP A 111 11.29 -5.93 -9.98
N TRP A 112 10.53 -6.45 -9.00
CA TRP A 112 9.24 -7.11 -9.26
C TRP A 112 8.24 -6.15 -9.91
N LEU A 113 8.13 -4.90 -9.43
CA LEU A 113 7.25 -3.88 -10.01
C LEU A 113 7.73 -3.45 -11.40
N LEU A 114 9.03 -3.19 -11.59
CA LEU A 114 9.59 -2.81 -12.89
C LEU A 114 9.41 -3.90 -13.96
N ALA A 115 9.45 -5.18 -13.55
CA ALA A 115 9.16 -6.31 -14.42
C ALA A 115 7.69 -6.40 -14.87
N ARG A 116 6.82 -5.49 -14.41
CA ARG A 116 5.45 -5.34 -14.92
C ARG A 116 5.33 -4.24 -15.97
N CYS A 117 6.37 -3.44 -16.20
CA CYS A 117 6.36 -2.36 -17.19
C CYS A 117 6.39 -2.93 -18.62
N HIS A 118 5.49 -2.44 -19.48
CA HIS A 118 5.41 -2.77 -20.89
C HIS A 118 4.83 -1.60 -21.68
N GLU A 119 5.57 -1.13 -22.70
CA GLU A 119 5.16 -0.03 -23.58
C GLU A 119 4.62 1.22 -22.85
N GLY A 120 5.20 1.54 -21.68
CA GLY A 120 4.84 2.70 -20.86
C GLY A 120 3.69 2.48 -19.86
N GLY A 121 3.01 1.33 -19.90
CA GLY A 121 2.05 0.90 -18.88
C GLY A 121 2.59 -0.19 -17.98
N PHE A 122 1.85 -0.54 -16.92
CA PHE A 122 2.15 -1.68 -16.05
C PHE A 122 0.99 -2.69 -16.06
N PHE A 123 1.33 -3.98 -16.14
CA PHE A 123 0.37 -5.07 -15.98
C PHE A 123 -0.10 -5.21 -14.53
N ALA A 124 -1.36 -5.57 -14.29
CA ALA A 124 -1.89 -5.88 -12.95
C ALA A 124 -1.28 -7.13 -12.29
N SER A 125 -0.89 -8.09 -13.12
CA SER A 125 -0.26 -9.34 -12.71
C SER A 125 0.60 -9.86 -13.87
N PRO A 126 1.51 -10.81 -13.63
CA PRO A 126 2.33 -11.40 -14.71
C PRO A 126 1.51 -11.99 -15.86
N ASP A 127 0.29 -12.45 -15.60
CA ASP A 127 -0.59 -13.11 -16.56
C ASP A 127 -1.63 -12.16 -17.19
N ALA A 128 -1.60 -10.86 -16.85
CA ALA A 128 -2.57 -9.91 -17.37
C ALA A 128 -2.37 -9.69 -18.88
N PRO A 129 -3.45 -9.61 -19.69
CA PRO A 129 -3.34 -9.56 -21.14
C PRO A 129 -2.84 -8.22 -21.67
N VAL A 130 -3.12 -7.13 -20.95
CA VAL A 130 -2.73 -5.77 -21.31
C VAL A 130 -2.39 -4.96 -20.06
N PRO A 131 -1.53 -3.93 -20.16
CA PRO A 131 -1.34 -2.96 -19.09
C PRO A 131 -2.62 -2.19 -18.78
N ASP A 132 -2.76 -1.73 -17.53
CA ASP A 132 -3.91 -0.93 -17.11
C ASP A 132 -3.50 0.33 -16.34
N LEU A 133 -4.40 1.32 -16.28
CA LEU A 133 -4.12 2.63 -15.70
C LEU A 133 -3.93 2.59 -14.18
N LEU A 134 -4.65 1.72 -13.46
CA LEU A 134 -4.55 1.62 -12.01
C LEU A 134 -3.18 1.04 -11.63
N SER A 135 -2.79 -0.06 -12.27
CA SER A 135 -1.49 -0.70 -12.06
C SER A 135 -0.34 0.22 -12.46
N THR A 136 -0.49 0.96 -13.55
CA THR A 136 0.49 1.98 -13.98
C THR A 136 0.66 3.07 -12.92
N ALA A 137 -0.44 3.68 -12.48
CA ALA A 137 -0.38 4.77 -11.51
C ALA A 137 0.19 4.29 -10.16
N THR A 138 -0.26 3.14 -9.67
CA THR A 138 0.16 2.60 -8.37
C THR A 138 1.61 2.14 -8.38
N ALA A 139 2.07 1.46 -9.44
CA ALA A 139 3.47 1.05 -9.58
C ALA A 139 4.42 2.25 -9.61
N LEU A 140 4.12 3.27 -10.41
CA LEU A 140 4.94 4.48 -10.49
C LEU A 140 5.02 5.22 -9.15
N HIS A 141 3.88 5.32 -8.45
CA HIS A 141 3.83 5.90 -7.12
C HIS A 141 4.69 5.13 -6.12
N ALA A 142 4.58 3.80 -6.10
CA ALA A 142 5.35 2.95 -5.20
C ALA A 142 6.86 2.98 -5.49
N LEU A 143 7.26 2.99 -6.77
CA LEU A 143 8.66 3.01 -7.18
C LEU A 143 9.42 4.23 -6.64
N LYS A 144 8.75 5.37 -6.44
CA LYS A 144 9.31 6.56 -5.77
C LYS A 144 9.84 6.27 -4.37
N TYR A 145 9.26 5.30 -3.66
CA TYR A 145 9.65 4.94 -2.29
C TYR A 145 10.69 3.82 -2.22
N THR A 146 11.01 3.20 -3.35
CA THR A 146 12.06 2.18 -3.43
C THR A 146 13.43 2.82 -3.61
N PHE A 147 14.52 2.05 -3.49
CA PHE A 147 15.90 2.53 -3.64
C PHE A 147 16.16 3.29 -4.96
N TYR A 148 15.38 3.01 -6.02
CA TYR A 148 15.42 3.78 -7.27
C TYR A 148 14.96 5.23 -7.11
N GLY A 149 14.08 5.53 -6.16
CA GLY A 149 13.64 6.90 -5.85
C GLY A 149 14.72 7.77 -5.19
N LEU A 150 15.70 7.17 -4.50
CA LEU A 150 16.84 7.92 -3.95
C LEU A 150 17.90 8.23 -5.02
N LEU A 151 18.06 7.37 -6.03
CA LEU A 151 19.05 7.56 -7.09
C LEU A 151 18.49 8.36 -8.30
N ALA A 152 17.20 8.27 -8.61
CA ALA A 152 16.59 8.97 -9.73
C ALA A 152 16.49 10.50 -9.56
N LEU A 153 16.52 11.01 -8.32
CA LEU A 153 16.63 12.45 -8.06
C LEU A 153 18.03 13.03 -8.33
N GLY A 154 19.03 12.17 -8.58
CA GLY A 154 20.39 12.58 -8.96
C GLY A 154 20.70 12.42 -10.45
N HIS A 155 19.80 11.87 -11.27
CA HIS A 155 20.08 11.56 -12.69
C HIS A 155 19.08 12.14 -13.70
N LEU A 156 18.10 12.93 -13.25
CA LEU A 156 17.28 13.77 -14.14
C LEU A 156 17.86 15.19 -14.33
N ALA A 157 19.14 15.38 -13.99
CA ALA A 157 19.93 16.56 -14.32
C ALA A 157 21.05 16.18 -15.30
N VAL A 158 20.68 15.79 -16.52
CA VAL A 158 21.47 15.99 -17.76
C VAL A 158 20.49 16.28 -18.89
#